data_AF-A0A9D6TXI1-F1
#
_entry.id   AF-A0A9D6TXI1-F1
#
_cell.length_a   1.000
_cell.length_b   1.000
_cell.length_c   1.000
_cell.angle_alpha   90.00
_cell.angle_beta   90.00
_cell.angle_gamma   90.00
#
_symmetry.space_group_name_H-M   'P 1'
#
loop_
_entity.id
_entity.type
_entity.pdbx_description
1 polymer ?
#
loop_
_entity_poly.entity_id
_entity_poly.type
_entity_poly.pdbx_seq_one_letter_code
_entity_poly.pdbx_strand_id
1 'polypeptide(L)'
;MLKQLGVVSLLVLALASSVSARVIRLETAVALTDHSEPAIQRAFQRALETSVRGVIAMGLSSMWVDDASVLGDVVIIRLIATDEEDEGDEDDEEDDWGPGPEMGRQTF
;
A
#
# COMPACT_ATOMS: atom_id res chain seq x y z
N MET A 1 -16.27 -1.34 -50.62
CA MET A 1 -15.86 -0.63 -49.39
C MET A 1 -15.78 -1.55 -48.17
N LEU A 2 -15.43 -2.84 -48.33
CA LEU A 2 -15.42 -3.84 -47.24
C LEU A 2 -14.04 -4.02 -46.58
N LYS A 3 -12.97 -3.56 -47.24
CA LYS A 3 -11.57 -3.74 -46.78
C LYS A 3 -11.14 -2.78 -45.66
N GLN A 4 -11.84 -1.66 -45.49
CA GLN A 4 -11.52 -0.67 -44.44
C GLN A 4 -12.06 -1.07 -43.06
N LEU A 5 -13.15 -1.83 -42.97
CA LEU A 5 -13.69 -2.28 -41.68
C LEU A 5 -12.73 -3.23 -40.94
N GLY A 6 -12.00 -4.08 -41.67
CA GLY A 6 -11.07 -5.04 -41.06
C GLY A 6 -9.85 -4.39 -40.39
N VAL A 7 -9.34 -3.30 -40.98
CA VAL A 7 -8.18 -2.57 -40.44
C VAL A 7 -8.56 -1.78 -39.20
N VAL A 8 -9.73 -1.13 -39.22
CA VAL A 8 -10.24 -0.38 -38.04
C VAL A 8 -10.51 -1.33 -36.87
N SER A 9 -11.09 -2.51 -37.13
CA SER A 9 -11.37 -3.51 -36.08
C SER A 9 -10.11 -4.10 -35.46
N LEU A 10 -9.03 -4.27 -36.22
CA LEU A 10 -7.74 -4.76 -35.70
C LEU A 10 -7.04 -3.70 -34.82
N LEU A 11 -7.19 -2.41 -35.17
CA LEU A 11 -6.62 -1.30 -34.40
C LEU A 11 -7.30 -1.15 -33.02
N VAL A 12 -8.61 -1.37 -32.95
CA VAL A 12 -9.37 -1.32 -31.68
C VAL A 12 -8.98 -2.47 -30.74
N LEU A 13 -8.68 -3.66 -31.27
CA LEU A 13 -8.28 -4.82 -30.47
C LEU A 13 -6.85 -4.70 -29.90
N ALA A 14 -5.96 -3.98 -30.59
CA ALA A 14 -4.59 -3.73 -30.11
C ALA A 14 -4.51 -2.74 -28.92
N LEU A 15 -5.57 -1.94 -28.71
CA LEU A 15 -5.69 -1.03 -27.57
C LEU A 15 -6.20 -1.73 -26.30
N ALA A 16 -6.67 -2.98 -26.39
CA ALA A 16 -6.86 -3.86 -25.24
C ALA A 16 -5.50 -4.38 -24.76
N SER A 17 -4.57 -3.48 -24.48
CA SER A 17 -3.37 -3.82 -23.72
C SER A 17 -3.83 -4.32 -22.36
N SER A 18 -3.34 -5.49 -21.95
CA SER A 18 -3.56 -5.99 -20.59
C SER A 18 -3.09 -4.90 -19.61
N VAL A 19 -4.02 -4.33 -18.85
CA VAL A 19 -3.68 -3.59 -17.62
C VAL A 19 -3.15 -4.64 -16.66
N SER A 20 -1.85 -4.91 -16.76
CA SER A 20 -1.14 -5.73 -15.77
C SER A 20 -0.76 -4.78 -14.65
N ALA A 21 -1.26 -5.06 -13.46
CA ALA A 21 -0.83 -4.40 -12.25
C ALA A 21 0.69 -4.44 -12.12
N ARG A 22 1.28 -3.29 -11.80
CA ARG A 22 2.71 -3.14 -11.61
C ARG A 22 3.03 -3.26 -10.14
N VAL A 23 3.33 -4.47 -9.70
CA VAL A 23 3.85 -4.69 -8.36
C VAL A 23 5.36 -4.48 -8.36
N ILE A 24 5.85 -3.55 -7.54
CA ILE A 24 7.27 -3.32 -7.31
C ILE A 24 7.63 -3.54 -5.84
N ARG A 25 8.90 -3.85 -5.61
CA ARG A 25 9.52 -3.78 -4.29
C ARG A 25 10.54 -2.65 -4.27
N LEU A 26 10.39 -1.74 -3.32
CA LEU A 26 11.31 -0.64 -3.09
C LEU A 26 12.06 -0.87 -1.79
N GLU A 27 13.39 -0.78 -1.83
CA GLU A 27 14.24 -0.87 -0.64
C GLU A 27 14.94 0.47 -0.43
N THR A 28 14.84 1.01 0.79
CA THR A 28 15.49 2.25 1.18
C THR A 28 16.33 2.01 2.43
N ALA A 29 17.61 2.38 2.33
CA ALA A 29 18.59 2.27 3.40
C ALA A 29 19.02 3.66 3.89
N VAL A 30 18.97 3.88 5.21
CA VAL A 30 19.40 5.13 5.84
C VAL A 30 20.38 4.82 6.97
N ALA A 31 21.55 5.46 6.92
CA ALA A 31 22.57 5.31 7.95
C ALA A 31 22.13 5.89 9.30
N LEU A 32 22.52 5.21 10.37
CA LEU A 32 22.39 5.61 11.76
C LEU A 32 23.60 6.44 12.18
N THR A 33 23.37 7.44 13.01
CA THR A 33 24.44 8.17 13.71
C THR A 33 24.94 7.41 14.93
N ASP A 34 24.04 6.66 15.55
CA ASP A 34 24.22 5.87 16.76
C ASP A 34 23.02 4.93 16.93
N HIS A 35 23.11 4.00 17.88
CA HIS A 35 22.06 3.00 18.15
C HIS A 35 21.05 3.45 19.21
N SER A 36 20.94 4.74 19.52
CA SER A 36 19.88 5.21 20.40
C SER A 36 18.52 5.09 19.72
N GLU A 37 17.49 4.81 20.50
CA GLU A 37 16.12 4.74 20.03
C GLU A 37 15.69 6.00 19.25
N PRO A 38 16.01 7.24 19.69
CA PRO A 38 15.72 8.44 18.89
C PRO A 38 16.43 8.48 17.54
N ALA A 39 17.67 7.97 17.44
CA ALA A 39 18.39 7.93 16.18
C ALA A 39 17.76 6.92 15.20
N ILE A 40 17.37 5.75 15.72
CA ILE A 40 16.65 4.72 14.96
C ILE A 40 15.32 5.26 14.44
N GLN A 41 14.51 5.89 15.30
CA GLN A 41 13.21 6.42 14.92
C GLN A 41 13.33 7.50 13.82
N ARG A 42 14.31 8.40 13.91
CA ARG A 42 14.57 9.42 12.88
C ARG A 42 15.06 8.81 11.57
N ALA A 43 15.91 7.79 11.62
CA ALA A 43 16.38 7.10 10.42
C ALA A 43 15.25 6.35 9.74
N PHE A 44 14.41 5.65 10.51
CA PHE A 44 13.20 5.00 10.02
C PHE A 44 12.25 6.00 9.35
N GLN A 45 11.93 7.13 10.00
CA GLN A 45 11.04 8.14 9.43
C GLN A 45 11.59 8.70 8.10
N ARG A 46 12.90 8.96 8.01
CA ARG A 46 13.55 9.41 6.77
C ARG A 46 13.52 8.35 5.67
N ALA A 47 13.77 7.09 6.02
CA ALA A 47 13.71 5.98 5.08
C ALA A 47 12.28 5.82 4.52
N LEU A 48 11.27 5.93 5.40
CA LEU A 48 9.87 5.81 5.01
C LEU A 48 9.46 6.97 4.10
N GLU A 49 9.74 8.22 4.50
CA GLU A 49 9.43 9.40 3.70
C GLU A 49 10.07 9.34 2.30
N THR A 50 11.33 8.90 2.22
CA THR A 50 12.04 8.73 0.95
C THR A 50 11.37 7.66 0.08
N SER A 51 11.00 6.53 0.69
CA SER A 51 10.35 5.42 0.00
C SER A 51 8.99 5.84 -0.56
N VAL A 52 8.16 6.48 0.26
CA VAL A 52 6.82 6.97 -0.13
C VAL A 52 6.91 7.98 -1.26
N ARG A 53 7.85 8.92 -1.21
CA ARG A 53 8.09 9.86 -2.31
C ARG A 53 8.47 9.14 -3.61
N GLY A 54 9.28 8.08 -3.51
CA GLY A 54 9.62 7.22 -4.65
C GLY A 54 8.38 6.55 -5.25
N VAL A 55 7.55 5.94 -4.40
CA VAL A 55 6.27 5.30 -4.80
C VAL A 55 5.36 6.30 -5.52
N ILE A 56 5.13 7.48 -4.94
CA ILE A 56 4.30 8.53 -5.53
C ILE A 56 4.88 9.02 -6.86
N ALA A 57 6.20 9.23 -6.94
CA ALA A 57 6.86 9.66 -8.18
C ALA A 57 6.75 8.63 -9.31
N MET A 58 6.56 7.35 -8.97
CA MET A 58 6.31 6.27 -9.92
C MET A 58 4.83 6.12 -10.32
N GLY A 59 3.91 6.86 -9.68
CA GLY A 59 2.47 6.82 -9.98
C GLY A 59 1.76 5.58 -9.43
N LEU A 60 2.28 4.98 -8.36
CA LEU A 60 1.68 3.82 -7.70
C LEU A 60 0.68 4.30 -6.63
N SER A 61 -0.47 3.64 -6.55
CA SER A 61 -1.63 4.06 -5.75
C SER A 61 -1.75 3.33 -4.42
N SER A 62 -1.30 2.07 -4.34
CA SER A 62 -1.36 1.26 -3.12
C SER A 62 0.05 0.82 -2.70
N MET A 63 0.30 0.77 -1.39
CA MET A 63 1.58 0.36 -0.82
C MET A 63 1.45 -0.18 0.60
N TRP A 64 2.34 -1.09 0.96
CA TRP A 64 2.48 -1.59 2.34
C TRP A 64 3.95 -1.89 2.67
N VAL A 65 4.25 -1.91 3.96
CA VAL A 65 5.59 -2.30 4.45
C VAL A 65 5.72 -3.82 4.39
N ASP A 66 6.69 -4.30 3.64
CA ASP A 66 7.09 -5.72 3.57
C ASP A 66 8.00 -6.09 4.75
N ASP A 67 8.94 -5.18 5.08
CA ASP A 67 9.87 -5.37 6.19
C ASP A 67 10.46 -4.04 6.65
N ALA A 68 10.85 -4.00 7.93
CA ALA A 68 11.64 -2.92 8.50
C ALA A 68 12.62 -3.50 9.50
N SER A 69 13.92 -3.25 9.28
CA SER A 69 14.98 -3.82 10.11
C SER A 69 16.14 -2.86 10.31
N VAL A 70 16.92 -3.11 11.36
CA VAL A 70 18.20 -2.46 11.62
C VAL A 70 19.29 -3.50 11.38
N LEU A 71 20.20 -3.21 10.45
CA LEU A 71 21.32 -4.09 10.12
C LEU A 71 22.63 -3.30 10.24
N GLY A 72 23.39 -3.59 11.31
CA GLY A 72 24.53 -2.76 11.68
C GLY A 72 24.08 -1.31 11.90
N ASP A 73 24.82 -0.35 11.34
CA ASP A 73 24.54 1.09 11.47
C ASP A 73 23.54 1.60 10.41
N VAL A 74 22.59 0.78 9.95
CA VAL A 74 21.65 1.14 8.88
C VAL A 74 20.25 0.69 9.22
N VAL A 75 19.27 1.57 9.01
CA VAL A 75 17.85 1.22 8.95
C VAL A 75 17.48 0.91 7.50
N ILE A 76 16.86 -0.24 7.29
CA ILE A 76 16.37 -0.69 5.98
C ILE A 76 14.84 -0.79 6.07
N ILE A 77 14.15 -0.17 5.11
CA ILE A 77 12.71 -0.34 4.91
C ILE A 77 12.49 -0.94 3.53
N ARG A 78 11.67 -1.99 3.47
CA ARG A 78 11.17 -2.58 2.23
C ARG A 78 9.68 -2.28 2.11
N LEU A 79 9.29 -1.62 1.02
CA LEU A 79 7.89 -1.42 0.64
C LEU A 79 7.57 -2.31 -0.55
N ILE A 80 6.34 -2.82 -0.58
CA ILE A 80 5.71 -3.27 -1.82
C ILE A 80 4.72 -2.18 -2.23
N ALA A 81 4.67 -1.87 -3.53
CA ALA A 81 3.76 -0.88 -4.07
C ALA A 81 3.19 -1.34 -5.41
N THR A 82 1.93 -0.99 -5.67
CA THR A 82 1.17 -1.36 -6.87
C THR A 82 0.36 -0.17 -7.38
N ASP A 83 0.05 -0.16 -8.68
CA ASP A 83 -0.90 0.77 -9.31
C ASP A 83 -2.34 0.24 -9.32
N GLU A 84 -2.59 -0.90 -8.66
CA GLU A 84 -3.95 -1.32 -8.34
C GLU A 84 -4.56 -0.41 -7.28
N GLU A 85 -5.84 -0.10 -7.46
CA GLU A 85 -6.66 0.50 -6.42
C GLU A 85 -6.94 -0.58 -5.38
N ASP A 86 -6.68 -0.28 -4.11
CA ASP A 86 -7.07 -1.14 -3.01
C ASP A 86 -8.61 -1.10 -2.95
N GLU A 87 -9.27 -2.12 -3.52
CA GLU A 87 -10.69 -2.40 -3.30
C GLU A 87 -10.81 -2.79 -1.83
N GLY A 88 -10.78 -1.78 -0.95
CA GLY A 88 -10.68 -1.97 0.49
C GLY A 88 -11.70 -3.00 0.95
N ASP A 89 -11.24 -3.95 1.76
CA ASP A 89 -12.09 -4.91 2.44
C ASP A 89 -13.23 -4.11 3.10
N GLU A 90 -14.43 -4.22 2.51
CA GLU A 90 -15.67 -3.87 3.16
C GLU A 90 -15.76 -4.84 4.35
N ASP A 91 -15.22 -4.41 5.50
CA ASP A 91 -15.50 -5.03 6.78
C ASP A 91 -17.02 -4.99 6.96
N ASP A 92 -17.70 -6.06 6.56
CA ASP A 92 -19.07 -6.41 6.94
C ASP A 92 -19.09 -6.68 8.47
N GLU A 93 -18.75 -5.69 9.27
CA GLU A 93 -19.15 -5.64 10.67
C GLU A 93 -20.60 -5.15 10.74
N GLU A 94 -21.53 -6.05 10.41
CA GLU A 94 -22.88 -5.99 10.96
C GLU A 94 -22.76 -6.14 12.48
N ASP A 95 -22.54 -5.03 13.17
CA ASP A 95 -22.73 -4.87 14.60
C ASP A 95 -24.20 -5.16 14.93
N ASP A 96 -24.55 -6.45 15.06
CA ASP A 96 -25.76 -6.96 15.72
C ASP A 96 -25.66 -6.66 17.23
N TRP A 97 -25.68 -5.37 17.58
CA TRP A 97 -25.88 -4.89 18.93
C TRP A 97 -27.36 -5.07 19.29
N GLY A 98 -27.77 -6.32 19.50
CA GLY A 98 -29.02 -6.64 20.18
C GLY A 98 -29.04 -5.97 21.56
N PRO A 99 -30.17 -5.42 22.01
CA PRO A 99 -30.23 -4.73 23.29
C PRO A 99 -29.86 -5.70 24.43
N GLY A 100 -28.71 -5.43 25.07
CA GLY A 100 -28.20 -6.22 26.19
C GLY A 100 -29.18 -6.31 27.37
N PRO A 101 -29.06 -7.33 28.22
CA PRO A 101 -30.03 -7.61 29.27
C PRO A 101 -30.15 -6.44 30.25
N GLU A 102 -31.40 -6.02 30.51
CA GLU A 102 -31.76 -4.99 31.49
C GLU A 102 -31.14 -5.30 32.86
N MET A 103 -30.13 -4.52 33.27
CA MET A 103 -29.67 -4.45 34.65
C MET A 103 -30.24 -3.19 35.31
N GLY A 104 -31.35 -3.35 36.02
CA GLY A 104 -31.90 -2.39 36.97
C GLY A 104 -33.02 -3.09 37.75
N ARG A 105 -33.19 -3.00 39.06
CA ARG A 105 -32.70 -2.11 40.11
C ARG A 105 -32.76 -2.93 41.41
N GLN A 106 -31.71 -2.93 42.22
CA GLN A 106 -31.86 -3.27 43.64
C GLN A 106 -32.38 -2.02 44.35
N THR A 107 -33.61 -2.11 44.88
CA THR A 107 -34.18 -1.12 45.81
C THR A 107 -33.62 -1.41 47.20
N PHE A 108 -33.10 -0.38 47.86
CA PHE A 108 -32.86 -0.38 49.30
C PHE A 108 -34.19 -0.34 50.07
#